data_AF-A0A6P9CFD7-F1
#
_entry.id   AF-A0A6P9CFD7-F1
#
_cell.length_a   1.000
_cell.length_b   1.000
_cell.length_c   1.000
_cell.angle_alpha   90.00
_cell.angle_beta   90.00
_cell.angle_gamma   90.00
#
_symmetry.space_group_name_H-M   'P 1'
#
loop_
_entity.id
_entity.type
_entity.pdbx_description
1 polymer ?
#
loop_
_entity_poly.entity_id
_entity_poly.type
_entity_poly.pdbx_seq_one_letter_code
_entity_poly.pdbx_strand_id
1 'polypeptide(L)'
;MTSKAKKRVVLPTRPEPPNTEQILEDVQRAQPNDPVFVLLVEPNEDLPTPTKNEDPEAKRERLYRLTQSYVEMNHRLQKACSLLKEKCEELKLAGATLEQGILEMKQRAL
;
A
#
# COMPACT_ATOMS: atom_id res chain seq x y z
N MET A 1 60.71 1.86 -38.21
CA MET A 1 60.59 1.70 -36.74
C MET A 1 59.92 2.94 -36.16
N THR A 2 58.72 2.83 -35.59
CA THR A 2 58.16 3.63 -34.47
C THR A 2 56.62 3.62 -34.52
N SER A 3 56.01 2.64 -33.86
CA SER A 3 54.57 2.61 -33.58
C SER A 3 54.26 3.54 -32.40
N LYS A 4 53.49 4.60 -32.62
CA LYS A 4 53.02 5.50 -31.55
C LYS A 4 52.02 4.75 -30.65
N ALA A 5 52.41 4.53 -29.39
CA ALA A 5 51.54 3.92 -28.38
C ALA A 5 50.36 4.84 -28.05
N LYS A 6 49.13 4.37 -28.25
CA LYS A 6 47.90 5.06 -27.83
C LYS A 6 47.81 5.00 -26.31
N LYS A 7 47.95 6.14 -25.61
CA LYS A 7 47.69 6.23 -24.17
C LYS A 7 46.21 5.87 -23.93
N ARG A 8 45.96 4.74 -23.28
CA ARG A 8 44.62 4.35 -22.82
C ARG A 8 44.19 5.39 -21.78
N VAL A 9 43.22 6.23 -22.11
CA VAL A 9 42.58 7.12 -21.14
C VAL A 9 41.76 6.23 -20.22
N VAL A 10 42.29 6.00 -19.01
CA VAL A 10 41.60 5.23 -17.97
C VAL A 10 40.53 6.15 -17.41
N LEU A 11 39.26 5.84 -17.69
CA LEU A 11 38.14 6.56 -17.09
C LEU A 11 38.14 6.32 -15.58
N PRO A 12 37.78 7.32 -14.76
CA PRO A 12 37.61 7.12 -13.33
C PRO A 12 36.60 6.01 -13.08
N THR A 13 36.87 5.22 -12.04
CA THR A 13 36.02 4.10 -11.65
C THR A 13 34.66 4.62 -11.19
N ARG A 14 33.60 3.90 -11.56
CA ARG A 14 32.24 4.19 -11.10
C ARG A 14 32.21 4.11 -9.56
N PRO A 15 31.58 5.08 -8.87
CA PRO A 15 31.38 4.97 -7.43
C PRO A 15 30.51 3.77 -7.09
N GLU A 16 30.69 3.24 -5.89
CA GLU A 16 29.83 2.19 -5.36
C GLU A 16 28.39 2.69 -5.22
N PRO A 17 27.39 1.81 -5.43
CA PRO A 17 26.01 2.18 -5.19
C PRO A 17 25.79 2.52 -3.71
N PRO A 18 24.84 3.42 -3.39
CA PRO A 18 24.55 3.79 -2.02
C PRO A 18 24.04 2.61 -1.20
N ASN A 19 24.30 2.64 0.11
CA ASN A 19 23.76 1.67 1.05
C ASN A 19 22.29 1.99 1.38
N THR A 20 21.55 0.98 1.86
CA THR A 20 20.16 1.11 2.29
C THR A 20 19.97 2.20 3.36
N GLU A 21 20.90 2.30 4.30
CA GLU A 21 20.88 3.32 5.36
C GLU A 21 20.92 4.74 4.79
N GLN A 22 21.77 4.98 3.80
CA GLN A 22 21.92 6.29 3.16
C GLN A 22 20.67 6.67 2.36
N ILE A 23 20.05 5.68 1.71
CA ILE A 23 18.79 5.88 1.00
C ILE A 23 17.68 6.28 1.99
N LEU A 24 17.58 5.58 3.12
CA LEU A 24 16.58 5.89 4.14
C LEU A 24 16.78 7.27 4.75
N GLU A 25 18.03 7.65 4.98
CA GLU A 25 18.42 8.95 5.51
C GLU A 25 17.99 10.10 4.56
N ASP A 26 18.20 9.93 3.25
CA ASP A 26 17.77 10.88 2.23
C ASP A 26 16.23 10.98 2.16
N VAL A 27 15.53 9.85 2.23
CA VAL A 27 14.05 9.82 2.25
C VAL A 27 13.50 10.53 3.49
N GLN A 28 14.12 10.33 4.65
CA GLN A 28 13.69 11.00 5.89
C GLN A 28 13.89 12.52 5.86
N ARG A 29 14.88 12.99 5.11
CA ARG A 29 15.18 14.43 4.95
C ARG A 29 14.47 15.07 3.77
N ALA A 30 13.83 14.27 2.92
CA ALA A 30 13.09 14.78 1.77
C ALA A 30 11.94 15.69 2.24
N GLN A 31 11.74 16.78 1.50
CA GLN A 31 10.67 17.73 1.80
C GLN A 31 9.30 17.11 1.49
N PRO A 32 8.21 17.56 2.13
CA PRO A 32 6.87 17.04 1.83
C PRO A 32 6.43 17.20 0.36
N ASN A 33 7.05 18.13 -0.38
CA ASN A 33 6.81 18.35 -1.80
C ASN A 33 7.78 17.60 -2.73
N ASP A 34 8.60 16.70 -2.19
CA ASP A 34 9.59 15.94 -2.95
C ASP A 34 8.93 14.90 -3.86
N PRO A 35 9.38 14.76 -5.13
CA PRO A 35 8.89 13.72 -6.05
C PRO A 35 8.91 12.30 -5.51
N VAL A 36 9.82 11.95 -4.58
CA VAL A 36 9.84 10.66 -3.89
C VAL A 36 8.48 10.30 -3.28
N PHE A 37 7.75 11.29 -2.77
CA PHE A 37 6.43 11.08 -2.17
C PHE A 37 5.27 11.23 -3.16
N VAL A 38 5.49 11.87 -4.31
CA VAL A 38 4.47 12.03 -5.36
C VAL A 38 4.34 10.75 -6.19
N LEU A 39 5.46 10.05 -6.44
CA LEU A 39 5.49 8.83 -7.25
C LEU A 39 4.93 7.60 -6.51
N LEU A 40 4.93 7.62 -5.18
CA LEU A 40 4.39 6.55 -4.33
C LEU A 40 2.86 6.61 -4.19
N VAL A 41 2.25 7.72 -4.59
CA VAL A 41 0.80 7.75 -4.83
C VAL A 41 0.60 7.07 -6.18
N GLU A 42 0.44 5.75 -6.17
CA GLU A 42 -0.22 5.10 -7.31
C GLU A 42 -1.48 5.93 -7.60
N PRO A 43 -1.66 6.45 -8.82
CA PRO A 43 -2.93 7.05 -9.17
C PRO A 43 -3.94 5.93 -8.99
N ASN A 44 -4.73 6.00 -7.91
CA ASN A 44 -6.06 5.44 -7.97
C ASN A 44 -6.66 6.14 -9.20
N GLU A 45 -6.81 5.41 -10.31
CA GLU A 45 -7.38 5.93 -11.56
C GLU A 45 -8.76 6.58 -11.29
N ASP A 46 -9.39 6.23 -10.16
CA ASP A 46 -10.65 6.77 -9.67
C ASP A 46 -10.55 8.09 -8.88
N LEU A 47 -9.35 8.54 -8.49
CA LEU A 47 -9.14 9.74 -7.69
C LEU A 47 -8.42 10.82 -8.50
N PRO A 48 -9.05 11.98 -8.75
CA PRO A 48 -8.40 13.06 -9.48
C PRO A 48 -7.14 13.50 -8.72
N THR A 49 -6.02 13.73 -9.39
CA THR A 49 -4.79 14.25 -8.76
C THR A 49 -4.79 15.78 -8.74
N PRO A 50 -4.31 16.45 -7.67
CA PRO A 50 -4.30 17.91 -7.63
C PRO A 50 -3.28 18.49 -8.61
N THR A 51 -3.70 19.45 -9.43
CA THR A 51 -2.80 20.20 -10.32
C THR A 51 -2.36 21.50 -9.66
N LYS A 52 -1.10 21.91 -9.84
CA LYS A 52 -0.50 23.06 -9.13
C LYS A 52 -1.19 24.42 -9.42
N ASN A 53 -1.96 24.51 -10.51
CA ASN A 53 -2.73 25.69 -10.92
C ASN A 53 -4.21 25.34 -11.14
N GLU A 54 -4.79 24.50 -10.28
CA GLU A 54 -6.18 24.09 -10.38
C GLU A 54 -7.12 25.28 -10.13
N ASP A 55 -8.09 25.45 -11.03
CA ASP A 55 -9.18 26.41 -10.86
C ASP A 55 -9.97 26.13 -9.56
N PRO A 56 -10.36 27.16 -8.78
CA PRO A 56 -11.07 26.97 -7.52
C PRO A 56 -12.39 26.20 -7.63
N GLU A 57 -13.08 26.22 -8.78
CA GLU A 57 -14.29 25.43 -9.00
C GLU A 57 -13.93 23.96 -9.29
N ALA A 58 -12.94 23.72 -10.14
CA ALA A 58 -12.41 22.38 -10.38
C ALA A 58 -11.91 21.70 -9.09
N LYS A 59 -11.23 22.45 -8.22
CA LYS A 59 -10.78 21.96 -6.90
C LYS A 59 -11.94 21.56 -5.99
N ARG A 60 -13.03 22.34 -5.97
CA ARG A 60 -14.22 22.04 -5.15
C ARG A 60 -14.91 20.76 -5.62
N GLU A 61 -15.10 20.63 -6.93
CA GLU A 61 -15.67 19.44 -7.55
C GLU A 61 -14.83 18.19 -7.27
N ARG A 62 -13.50 18.31 -7.37
CA ARG A 62 -12.56 17.23 -7.02
C ARG A 62 -12.71 16.77 -5.56
N LEU A 63 -12.74 17.72 -4.62
CA LEU A 63 -12.91 17.41 -3.20
C LEU A 63 -14.26 16.76 -2.90
N TYR A 64 -15.31 17.20 -3.59
CA TYR A 64 -16.64 16.61 -3.46
C TYR A 64 -16.63 15.14 -3.89
N ARG A 65 -16.09 14.82 -5.07
CA ARG A 65 -15.96 13.43 -5.55
C ARG A 65 -15.11 12.57 -4.63
N LEU A 66 -13.98 13.09 -4.14
CA LEU A 66 -13.13 12.40 -3.18
C LEU A 66 -13.90 12.04 -1.90
N THR A 67 -14.69 13.00 -1.39
CA THR A 67 -15.52 12.78 -0.19
C THR A 67 -16.60 11.74 -0.44
N GLN A 68 -17.27 11.78 -1.61
CA GLN A 68 -18.25 10.77 -1.99
C GLN A 68 -17.64 9.37 -2.07
N SER A 69 -16.51 9.22 -2.76
CA SER A 69 -15.77 7.95 -2.87
C SER A 69 -15.36 7.41 -1.49
N TYR A 70 -14.85 8.28 -0.62
CA TYR A 70 -14.52 7.91 0.76
C TYR A 70 -15.74 7.41 1.54
N VAL A 71 -16.88 8.10 1.46
CA VAL A 71 -18.11 7.71 2.16
C VAL A 71 -18.63 6.38 1.62
N GLU A 72 -18.62 6.17 0.31
CA GLU A 72 -19.03 4.91 -0.31
C GLU A 72 -18.13 3.74 0.15
N MET A 73 -16.81 3.94 0.14
CA MET A 73 -15.85 2.94 0.59
C MET A 73 -16.05 2.58 2.06
N ASN A 74 -16.27 3.58 2.93
CA ASN A 74 -16.57 3.34 4.34
C ASN A 74 -17.87 2.54 4.52
N HIS A 75 -18.90 2.85 3.74
CA HIS A 75 -20.16 2.12 3.81
C HIS A 75 -19.98 0.65 3.39
N ARG A 76 -19.18 0.39 2.35
CA ARG A 76 -18.81 -0.97 1.92
C ARG A 76 -18.03 -1.70 3.02
N LEU A 77 -17.08 -1.01 3.66
CA LEU A 77 -16.29 -1.58 4.76
C LEU A 77 -17.17 -1.94 5.96
N GLN A 78 -18.10 -1.06 6.37
CA GLN A 78 -19.04 -1.32 7.46
C GLN A 78 -19.92 -2.54 7.19
N LYS A 79 -20.41 -2.70 5.96
CA LYS A 79 -21.16 -3.88 5.53
C LYS A 79 -20.31 -5.15 5.64
N ALA A 80 -19.09 -5.12 5.13
CA ALA A 80 -18.16 -6.25 5.21
C ALA A 80 -17.84 -6.64 6.66
N CYS A 81 -17.58 -5.66 7.54
CA CYS A 81 -17.35 -5.91 8.96
C CYS A 81 -18.56 -6.55 9.65
N SER A 82 -19.78 -6.08 9.32
CA SER A 82 -21.01 -6.63 9.88
C SER A 82 -21.22 -8.09 9.46
N LEU A 83 -21.04 -8.39 8.17
CA LEU A 83 -21.12 -9.74 7.63
C LEU A 83 -20.05 -10.67 8.24
N LEU A 84 -18.82 -10.18 8.37
CA LEU A 84 -17.74 -10.95 8.98
C LEU A 84 -18.05 -11.30 10.43
N LYS A 85 -18.63 -10.36 11.19
CA LYS A 85 -19.04 -10.60 12.56
C LYS A 85 -20.11 -11.69 12.64
N GLU A 86 -21.13 -11.64 11.78
CA GLU A 86 -22.16 -12.67 11.69
C GLU A 86 -21.55 -14.06 11.41
N LYS A 87 -20.67 -14.15 10.40
CA LYS A 87 -19.98 -15.41 10.06
C LYS A 87 -19.08 -15.94 11.17
N CYS A 88 -18.46 -15.05 11.94
CA CYS A 88 -17.66 -15.46 13.09
C CYS A 88 -18.53 -16.11 14.17
N GLU A 89 -19.70 -15.54 14.46
CA GLU A 89 -20.64 -16.12 15.45
C GLU A 89 -21.22 -17.45 14.95
N GLU A 90 -21.61 -17.56 13.68
CA GLU A 90 -22.04 -18.83 13.07
C GLU A 90 -20.97 -19.93 13.25
N LEU A 91 -19.71 -19.61 12.96
CA LEU A 91 -18.59 -20.56 13.09
C LEU A 91 -18.35 -20.97 14.55
N LYS A 92 -18.47 -20.04 15.50
CA LYS A 92 -18.35 -20.36 16.94
C LYS A 92 -19.42 -21.35 17.38
N LEU A 93 -20.67 -21.13 16.99
CA LEU A 93 -21.78 -22.03 17.31
C LEU A 93 -21.60 -23.41 16.69
N ALA A 94 -21.20 -23.46 15.42
CA ALA A 94 -20.89 -24.72 14.73
C ALA A 94 -19.73 -25.46 15.42
N GLY A 95 -18.69 -24.74 15.84
CA GLY A 95 -17.56 -25.29 16.59
C GLY A 95 -17.97 -25.88 17.94
N ALA A 96 -18.78 -25.18 18.73
CA ALA A 96 -19.29 -25.67 20.00
C ALA A 96 -20.15 -26.93 19.83
N THR A 97 -20.99 -26.95 18.80
CA THR A 97 -21.85 -28.12 18.48
C THR A 97 -20.99 -29.33 18.10
N LEU A 98 -19.94 -29.12 17.30
CA LEU A 98 -19.01 -30.16 16.91
C LEU A 98 -18.25 -30.71 18.12
N GLU A 99 -17.77 -29.85 19.02
CA GLU A 99 -17.07 -30.26 20.23
C GLU A 99 -17.95 -31.11 21.15
N GLN A 100 -19.22 -30.72 21.33
CA GLN A 100 -20.19 -31.52 22.04
C GLN A 100 -20.39 -32.89 21.37
N GLY A 101 -20.54 -32.94 20.05
CA GLY A 101 -20.65 -34.20 19.31
C GLY A 101 -19.44 -35.10 19.50
N ILE A 102 -18.22 -34.55 19.50
CA ILE A 102 -16.98 -35.29 19.77
C ILE A 102 -16.96 -35.85 21.19
N LEU A 103 -17.40 -35.07 22.19
CA LEU A 103 -17.48 -35.52 23.59
C LEU A 103 -18.47 -36.69 23.73
N GLU A 104 -19.65 -36.59 23.14
CA GLU A 104 -20.65 -37.66 23.14
C GLU A 104 -20.12 -38.93 22.46
N MET A 105 -19.43 -38.80 21.32
CA MET A 105 -18.80 -39.94 20.64
C MET A 105 -17.73 -40.60 21.50
N LYS A 106 -16.89 -39.81 22.19
CA LYS A 106 -15.87 -40.33 23.10
C LYS A 106 -16.48 -41.08 24.28
N GLN A 107 -17.60 -40.59 24.83
CA GLN A 107 -18.31 -41.27 25.93
C GLN A 107 -18.95 -42.59 25.49
N ARG A 108 -19.47 -42.67 24.26
CA ARG A 108 -20.05 -43.92 23.72
C ARG A 108 -19.01 -44.94 23.25
N ALA A 109 -17.78 -44.50 23.02
CA ALA A 109 -16.67 -45.37 22.60
C ALA A 109 -15.86 -45.94 23.78
N LEU A 110 -16.15 -45.49 25.01
CA LEU A 110 -15.72 -46.08 26.28
C LEU A 110 -16.76 -47.11 26.76
#